data_AF-A0A1V4PQB4-F1
#
_entry.id   AF-A0A1V4PQB4-F1
#
_cell.length_a   1.000
_cell.length_b   1.000
_cell.length_c   1.000
_cell.angle_alpha   90.00
_cell.angle_beta   90.00
_cell.angle_gamma   90.00
#
_symmetry.space_group_name_H-M   'P 1'
#
loop_
_entity.id
_entity.type
_entity.pdbx_description
1 polymer ?
#
loop_
_entity_poly.entity_id
_entity_poly.type
_entity_poly.pdbx_seq_one_letter_code
_entity_poly.pdbx_strand_id
1 'polypeptide(L)'
;MAFGKRKSGDKGDENTPGTESAEVKAPVADDDLDGPFDIEDFDDAETALVGRHDLGAVLIPENEAAELAVEVNQQGVPTMAWMVTSHGRYNVTAYAAPKAGGLWREVVTEVADSLRNESAEVSIQDGPWGREVVGHMTNGPEPVVMRFIGVDGYRWMVRGAAVGSPENAEAIARDLRNALSDTVVKRGDTPQPVRNMLPLQLSESLVARLRARAEQMMAEQARQAGQEYVPQPPPPEPAARRSEQGSAMQQLRTITGG
;
A
#
# COMPACT_ATOMS: atom_id res chain seq x y z
N MET A 1 53.71 -6.67 -65.50
CA MET A 1 53.60 -8.02 -66.06
C MET A 1 52.39 -8.73 -65.45
N ALA A 2 51.63 -9.46 -66.30
CA ALA A 2 50.52 -10.43 -66.07
C ALA A 2 49.35 -10.03 -65.13
N PHE A 3 48.09 -9.83 -65.56
CA PHE A 3 47.10 -10.68 -66.28
C PHE A 3 46.72 -12.03 -65.63
N GLY A 4 45.40 -12.24 -65.45
CA GLY A 4 44.73 -13.54 -65.64
C GLY A 4 44.03 -14.12 -64.39
N LYS A 5 42.75 -13.81 -64.11
CA LYS A 5 41.52 -14.42 -64.68
C LYS A 5 41.28 -15.87 -64.22
N ARG A 6 40.18 -16.12 -63.49
CA ARG A 6 39.26 -17.24 -63.74
C ARG A 6 37.86 -16.98 -63.18
N LYS A 7 36.89 -17.40 -63.99
CA LYS A 7 35.44 -17.21 -63.98
C LYS A 7 34.80 -18.60 -63.93
N SER A 8 33.74 -18.78 -63.14
CA SER A 8 32.61 -19.73 -63.31
C SER A 8 31.77 -19.59 -62.04
N GLY A 9 30.44 -19.50 -62.01
CA GLY A 9 29.40 -19.64 -63.01
C GLY A 9 28.08 -19.80 -62.23
N ASP A 10 27.22 -18.79 -62.32
CA ASP A 10 25.74 -18.75 -62.22
C ASP A 10 24.97 -19.99 -61.70
N LYS A 11 24.21 -19.83 -60.60
CA LYS A 11 22.73 -19.80 -60.54
C LYS A 11 22.20 -19.90 -59.10
N GLY A 12 21.25 -19.05 -58.74
CA GLY A 12 20.41 -19.22 -57.54
C GLY A 12 19.82 -17.92 -56.99
N ASP A 13 18.65 -17.62 -57.50
CA ASP A 13 17.63 -16.60 -57.17
C ASP A 13 17.57 -15.88 -55.81
N GLU A 14 16.95 -14.69 -55.91
CA GLU A 14 16.09 -13.99 -54.94
C GLU A 14 16.66 -13.12 -53.79
N ASN A 15 16.49 -11.81 -54.01
CA ASN A 15 15.80 -10.82 -53.17
C ASN A 15 16.45 -10.30 -51.84
N THR A 16 16.91 -9.05 -51.94
CA THR A 16 17.35 -8.02 -50.97
C THR A 16 16.34 -7.71 -49.83
N PRO A 17 16.63 -6.78 -48.89
CA PRO A 17 17.55 -6.77 -47.73
C PRO A 17 16.80 -6.78 -46.37
N GLY A 18 17.37 -7.39 -45.33
CA GLY A 18 16.78 -7.44 -43.98
C GLY A 18 17.51 -6.58 -42.95
N THR A 19 16.92 -5.40 -42.71
CA THR A 19 16.62 -4.81 -41.39
C THR A 19 17.77 -4.39 -40.47
N GLU A 20 17.94 -3.07 -40.41
CA GLU A 20 18.54 -2.30 -39.30
C GLU A 20 18.14 -2.87 -37.94
N SER A 21 19.14 -3.12 -37.11
CA SER A 21 18.95 -3.43 -35.69
C SER A 21 18.31 -2.21 -35.02
N ALA A 22 17.01 -2.30 -34.77
CA ALA A 22 16.29 -1.38 -33.91
C ALA A 22 16.84 -1.51 -32.49
N GLU A 23 17.64 -0.52 -32.10
CA GLU A 23 18.08 -0.28 -30.73
C GLU A 23 16.82 -0.11 -29.86
N VAL A 24 16.51 -1.13 -29.06
CA VAL A 24 15.40 -1.10 -28.12
C VAL A 24 15.75 -0.08 -27.05
N LYS A 25 15.18 1.12 -27.16
CA LYS A 25 15.22 2.09 -26.06
C LYS A 25 14.53 1.45 -24.85
N ALA A 26 15.31 1.22 -23.80
CA ALA A 26 14.78 0.92 -22.48
C ALA A 26 13.71 1.97 -22.09
N PRO A 27 12.65 1.58 -21.38
CA PRO A 27 11.69 2.55 -20.88
C PRO A 27 12.44 3.56 -20.01
N VAL A 28 12.21 4.85 -20.28
CA VAL A 28 12.63 5.95 -19.42
C VAL A 28 12.08 5.66 -18.03
N ALA A 29 12.96 5.47 -17.05
CA ALA A 29 12.58 5.56 -15.65
C ALA A 29 12.05 6.99 -15.43
N ASP A 30 10.89 7.12 -14.78
CA ASP A 30 10.52 8.40 -14.16
C ASP A 30 11.57 8.67 -13.09
N ASP A 31 12.62 9.40 -13.45
CA ASP A 31 13.76 9.82 -12.59
C ASP A 31 13.33 10.81 -11.48
N ASP A 32 12.04 11.12 -11.39
CA ASP A 32 11.45 12.09 -10.45
C ASP A 32 10.64 11.43 -9.30
N LEU A 33 10.63 10.09 -9.19
CA LEU A 33 10.00 9.41 -8.04
C LEU A 33 10.93 9.47 -6.83
N ASP A 34 10.79 10.54 -6.06
CA ASP A 34 11.39 10.73 -4.74
C ASP A 34 10.56 10.01 -3.66
N GLY A 35 11.17 9.50 -2.59
CA GLY A 35 10.48 8.79 -1.49
C GLY A 35 10.05 7.32 -1.78
N PRO A 36 9.40 6.61 -0.83
CA PRO A 36 8.97 7.05 0.50
C PRO A 36 10.09 7.56 1.41
N PHE A 37 9.78 8.49 2.31
CA PHE A 37 10.72 9.15 3.21
C PHE A 37 10.66 8.59 4.62
N ASP A 38 11.75 8.69 5.36
CA ASP A 38 11.72 8.60 6.82
C ASP A 38 11.27 9.96 7.40
N ILE A 39 10.56 9.96 8.53
CA ILE A 39 10.22 11.22 9.20
C ILE A 39 11.46 11.97 9.69
N GLU A 40 12.57 11.25 9.93
CA GLU A 40 13.87 11.85 10.27
C GLU A 40 14.54 12.58 9.10
N ASP A 41 14.04 12.43 7.86
CA ASP A 41 14.54 13.16 6.68
C ASP A 41 14.08 14.64 6.66
N PHE A 42 13.13 15.02 7.54
CA PHE A 42 12.59 16.37 7.65
C PHE A 42 13.22 17.12 8.84
N ASP A 43 13.64 18.37 8.63
CA ASP A 43 14.14 19.24 9.72
C ASP A 43 13.06 19.53 10.78
N ASP A 44 11.80 19.57 10.35
CA ASP A 44 10.63 19.75 11.20
C ASP A 44 9.56 18.71 10.89
N ALA A 45 9.22 17.88 11.87
CA ALA A 45 8.24 16.80 11.75
C ALA A 45 6.83 17.33 11.42
N GLU A 46 6.49 18.56 11.82
CA GLU A 46 5.20 19.17 11.48
C GLU A 46 5.07 19.39 9.96
N THR A 47 6.18 19.63 9.25
CA THR A 47 6.19 19.76 7.79
C THR A 47 5.80 18.45 7.11
N ALA A 48 6.20 17.31 7.67
CA ALA A 48 5.82 15.99 7.15
C ALA A 48 4.30 15.71 7.27
N LEU A 49 3.61 16.34 8.22
CA LEU A 49 2.17 16.17 8.42
C LEU A 49 1.31 16.98 7.44
N VAL A 50 1.87 18.03 6.82
CA VAL A 50 1.12 18.90 5.90
C VAL A 50 0.71 18.13 4.65
N GLY A 51 -0.58 18.14 4.33
CA GLY A 51 -1.12 17.49 3.14
C GLY A 51 -1.09 15.96 3.19
N ARG A 52 -0.98 15.36 4.38
CA ARG A 52 -0.96 13.90 4.56
C ARG A 52 -1.96 13.43 5.61
N HIS A 53 -2.55 12.26 5.38
CA HIS A 53 -3.32 11.51 6.37
C HIS A 53 -2.37 10.82 7.35
N ASP A 54 -2.40 11.21 8.63
CA ASP A 54 -1.65 10.52 9.69
C ASP A 54 -2.36 9.23 10.12
N LEU A 55 -1.78 8.10 9.70
CA LEU A 55 -2.21 6.73 9.99
C LEU A 55 -1.32 6.08 11.06
N GLY A 56 -0.56 6.87 11.82
CA GLY A 56 0.29 6.39 12.90
C GLY A 56 1.68 6.09 12.36
N ALA A 57 1.91 4.87 11.88
CA ALA A 57 3.23 4.48 11.36
C ALA A 57 3.53 5.04 9.95
N VAL A 58 2.51 5.51 9.25
CA VAL A 58 2.59 5.98 7.86
C VAL A 58 1.78 7.27 7.72
N LEU A 59 2.35 8.26 7.03
CA LEU A 59 1.66 9.44 6.55
C LEU A 59 1.48 9.29 5.04
N ILE A 60 0.23 9.18 4.58
CA ILE A 60 -0.10 9.01 3.15
C ILE A 60 -0.56 10.35 2.59
N PRO A 61 -0.10 10.79 1.41
CA PRO A 61 -0.57 12.03 0.80
C PRO A 61 -2.09 12.07 0.66
N GLU A 62 -2.67 13.24 0.95
CA GLU A 62 -4.07 13.49 0.65
C GLU A 62 -4.27 13.48 -0.87
N ASN A 63 -5.34 12.84 -1.31
CA ASN A 63 -5.67 12.73 -2.72
C ASN A 63 -7.14 13.12 -2.92
N GLU A 64 -7.38 14.22 -3.62
CA GLU A 64 -8.73 14.74 -3.85
C GLU A 64 -9.62 13.80 -4.67
N ALA A 65 -9.01 12.94 -5.50
CA ALA A 65 -9.70 11.92 -6.28
C ALA A 65 -9.89 10.60 -5.50
N ALA A 66 -9.49 10.55 -4.23
CA ALA A 66 -9.59 9.38 -3.38
C ALA A 66 -10.38 9.66 -2.10
N GLU A 67 -11.16 8.67 -1.66
CA GLU A 67 -11.78 8.68 -0.35
C GLU A 67 -11.06 7.72 0.60
N LEU A 68 -10.74 8.19 1.80
CA LEU A 68 -10.17 7.35 2.85
C LEU A 68 -11.28 6.50 3.50
N ALA A 69 -11.25 5.19 3.27
CA ALA A 69 -12.11 4.20 3.90
C ALA A 69 -11.34 3.40 4.95
N VAL A 70 -11.81 3.41 6.20
CA VAL A 70 -11.18 2.70 7.31
C VAL A 70 -11.95 1.43 7.63
N GLU A 71 -11.27 0.30 7.60
CA GLU A 71 -11.76 -0.96 8.13
C GLU A 71 -11.46 -1.03 9.63
N VAL A 72 -12.46 -1.41 10.41
CA VAL A 72 -12.35 -1.61 11.85
C VAL A 72 -12.71 -3.05 12.20
N ASN A 73 -12.09 -3.59 13.24
CA ASN A 73 -12.48 -4.88 13.78
C ASN A 73 -13.78 -4.78 14.60
N GLN A 74 -14.25 -5.92 15.15
CA GLN A 74 -15.45 -5.98 15.98
C GLN A 74 -15.38 -5.13 17.26
N GLN A 75 -14.17 -4.74 17.70
CA GLN A 75 -13.94 -3.88 18.86
C GLN A 75 -13.88 -2.39 18.48
N GLY A 76 -14.03 -2.05 17.20
CA GLY A 76 -13.94 -0.68 16.68
C GLY A 76 -12.51 -0.19 16.48
N VAL A 77 -11.50 -1.08 16.57
CA VAL A 77 -10.10 -0.71 16.35
C VAL A 77 -9.79 -0.74 14.85
N PRO A 78 -9.20 0.34 14.28
CA PRO A 78 -8.77 0.35 12.89
C PRO A 78 -7.79 -0.79 12.58
N THR A 79 -8.08 -1.55 11.53
CA THR A 79 -7.25 -2.65 11.03
C THR A 79 -6.62 -2.37 9.69
N MET A 80 -7.31 -1.61 8.83
CA MET A 80 -6.82 -1.23 7.51
C MET A 80 -7.35 0.13 7.09
N ALA A 81 -6.58 0.87 6.32
CA ALA A 81 -7.00 2.12 5.70
C ALA A 81 -6.79 2.01 4.19
N TRP A 82 -7.86 2.21 3.43
CA TRP A 82 -7.87 2.16 1.98
C TRP A 82 -8.11 3.57 1.42
N MET A 83 -7.33 3.94 0.42
CA MET A 83 -7.64 5.05 -0.47
C MET A 83 -8.45 4.50 -1.64
N VAL A 84 -9.71 4.93 -1.76
CA VAL A 84 -10.66 4.46 -2.77
C VAL A 84 -10.77 5.49 -3.88
N THR A 85 -10.42 5.13 -5.10
CA THR A 85 -10.42 6.01 -6.29
C THR A 85 -11.40 5.49 -7.34
N SER A 86 -11.56 6.22 -8.45
CA SER A 86 -12.31 5.73 -9.61
C SER A 86 -11.67 4.53 -10.32
N HIS A 87 -10.38 4.26 -10.10
CA HIS A 87 -9.64 3.17 -10.72
C HIS A 87 -9.64 1.88 -9.88
N GLY A 88 -10.02 1.97 -8.60
CA GLY A 88 -9.93 0.87 -7.65
C GLY A 88 -9.64 1.37 -6.25
N ARG A 89 -8.85 0.63 -5.49
CA ARG A 89 -8.40 1.05 -4.16
C ARG A 89 -6.98 0.61 -3.88
N TYR A 90 -6.27 1.36 -3.06
CA TYR A 90 -4.97 0.96 -2.58
C TYR A 90 -4.80 1.24 -1.09
N ASN A 91 -3.89 0.53 -0.44
CA ASN A 91 -3.46 0.81 0.92
C ASN A 91 -1.93 0.86 0.98
N VAL A 92 -1.39 1.48 2.04
CA VAL A 92 0.03 1.45 2.36
C VAL A 92 0.17 0.99 3.81
N THR A 93 1.05 0.02 4.04
CA THR A 93 1.29 -0.56 5.36
C THR A 93 2.78 -0.59 5.66
N ALA A 94 3.20 -0.08 6.81
CA ALA A 94 4.58 -0.18 7.27
C ALA A 94 4.83 -1.42 8.14
N TYR A 95 6.04 -1.95 8.03
CA TYR A 95 6.55 -3.08 8.78
C TYR A 95 7.90 -2.70 9.40
N ALA A 96 8.20 -3.25 10.57
CA ALA A 96 9.54 -3.21 11.13
C ALA A 96 10.49 -4.06 10.27
N ALA A 97 11.64 -3.49 9.89
CA ALA A 97 12.64 -4.13 9.04
C ALA A 97 14.04 -4.09 9.70
N PRO A 98 15.01 -4.88 9.21
CA PRO A 98 16.41 -4.76 9.61
C PRO A 98 16.99 -3.40 9.21
N LYS A 99 18.07 -2.98 9.89
CA LYS A 99 18.83 -1.78 9.51
C LYS A 99 19.41 -1.86 8.08
N ALA A 100 19.74 -3.07 7.63
CA ALA A 100 20.32 -3.31 6.31
C ALA A 100 19.27 -3.27 5.18
N GLY A 101 17.98 -3.14 5.50
CA GLY A 101 16.90 -3.25 4.52
C GLY A 101 16.76 -4.66 3.93
N GLY A 102 16.20 -4.73 2.73
CA GLY A 102 16.07 -5.96 1.94
C GLY A 102 14.93 -6.88 2.34
N LEU A 103 14.06 -6.46 3.27
CA LEU A 103 12.92 -7.25 3.71
C LEU A 103 11.92 -7.44 2.55
N TRP A 104 11.72 -6.42 1.71
CA TRP A 104 10.81 -6.55 0.57
C TRP A 104 11.23 -7.69 -0.37
N ARG A 105 12.52 -7.94 -0.56
CA ARG A 105 13.01 -9.01 -1.44
C ARG A 105 12.53 -10.40 -1.01
N GLU A 106 12.44 -10.64 0.30
CA GLU A 106 11.91 -11.87 0.89
C GLU A 106 10.38 -11.91 0.79
N VAL A 107 9.73 -10.80 1.17
CA VAL A 107 8.27 -10.66 1.18
C VAL A 107 7.67 -10.80 -0.22
N VAL A 108 8.34 -10.35 -1.29
CA VAL A 108 7.91 -10.56 -2.69
C VAL A 108 7.64 -12.03 -2.98
N THR A 109 8.54 -12.92 -2.56
CA THR A 109 8.39 -14.36 -2.80
C THR A 109 7.20 -14.91 -2.05
N GLU A 110 7.05 -14.53 -0.78
CA GLU A 110 5.95 -14.99 0.07
C GLU A 110 4.58 -14.50 -0.42
N VAL A 111 4.48 -13.24 -0.84
CA VAL A 111 3.25 -12.67 -1.41
C VAL A 111 2.90 -13.40 -2.70
N ALA A 112 3.88 -13.62 -3.58
CA ALA A 112 3.66 -14.36 -4.82
C ALA A 112 3.18 -15.80 -4.55
N ASP A 113 3.76 -16.48 -3.56
CA ASP A 113 3.35 -17.83 -3.18
C ASP A 113 1.95 -17.85 -2.54
N SER A 114 1.61 -16.87 -1.70
CA SER A 114 0.26 -16.74 -1.13
C SER A 114 -0.80 -16.58 -2.23
N LEU A 115 -0.54 -15.71 -3.21
CA LEU A 115 -1.46 -15.49 -4.33
C LEU A 115 -1.63 -16.75 -5.19
N ARG A 116 -0.54 -17.49 -5.46
CA ARG A 116 -0.63 -18.78 -6.18
C ARG A 116 -1.45 -19.80 -5.41
N ASN A 117 -1.29 -19.87 -4.09
CA ASN A 117 -2.07 -20.75 -3.23
C ASN A 117 -3.56 -20.39 -3.24
N GLU A 118 -3.88 -19.11 -3.44
CA GLU A 118 -5.24 -18.60 -3.65
C GLU A 118 -5.72 -18.75 -5.11
N SER A 119 -4.97 -19.49 -5.94
CA SER A 119 -5.28 -19.78 -7.35
C SER A 119 -5.31 -18.55 -8.26
N ALA A 120 -4.57 -17.49 -7.90
CA ALA A 120 -4.32 -16.36 -8.81
C ALA A 120 -3.19 -16.71 -9.81
N GLU A 121 -3.28 -16.16 -11.02
CA GLU A 121 -2.15 -16.13 -11.95
C GLU A 121 -1.18 -15.03 -11.52
N VAL A 122 0.06 -15.39 -11.21
CA VAL A 122 1.04 -14.47 -10.62
C VAL A 122 2.22 -14.22 -11.55
N SER A 123 2.51 -12.95 -11.78
CA SER A 123 3.71 -12.47 -12.46
C SER A 123 4.52 -11.53 -11.56
N ILE A 124 5.82 -11.46 -11.81
CA ILE A 124 6.72 -10.49 -11.18
C ILE A 124 7.11 -9.48 -12.26
N GLN A 125 7.00 -8.19 -11.95
CA GLN A 125 7.37 -7.10 -12.85
C GLN A 125 8.39 -6.20 -12.16
N ASP A 126 9.24 -5.54 -12.94
CA ASP A 126 10.14 -4.52 -12.42
C ASP A 126 9.41 -3.19 -12.33
N GLY A 127 9.51 -2.54 -11.17
CA GLY A 127 9.00 -1.20 -10.91
C GLY A 127 10.08 -0.28 -10.32
N PRO A 128 9.73 0.97 -9.97
CA PRO A 128 10.71 1.99 -9.57
C PRO A 128 11.57 1.60 -8.35
N TRP A 129 10.98 0.90 -7.38
CA TRP A 129 11.68 0.44 -6.16
C TRP A 129 12.12 -1.03 -6.25
N GLY A 130 12.10 -1.61 -7.45
CA GLY A 130 12.46 -3.01 -7.70
C GLY A 130 11.25 -3.88 -8.00
N ARG A 131 11.32 -5.17 -7.62
CA ARG A 131 10.33 -6.17 -8.03
C ARG A 131 8.97 -5.90 -7.40
N GLU A 132 7.93 -5.95 -8.22
CA GLU A 132 6.52 -5.86 -7.83
C GLU A 132 5.81 -7.18 -8.14
N VAL A 133 4.82 -7.54 -7.34
CA VAL A 133 4.01 -8.76 -7.55
C VAL A 133 2.68 -8.36 -8.18
N VAL A 134 2.31 -8.99 -9.30
CA VAL A 134 1.01 -8.81 -9.93
C VAL A 134 0.26 -10.13 -9.90
N GLY A 135 -0.92 -10.15 -9.29
CA GLY A 135 -1.82 -11.29 -9.22
C GLY A 135 -3.12 -11.03 -9.96
N HIS A 136 -3.47 -11.90 -10.89
CA HIS A 136 -4.77 -11.90 -11.58
C HIS A 136 -5.67 -12.97 -10.94
N MET A 137 -6.74 -12.52 -10.30
CA MET A 137 -7.72 -13.39 -9.65
C MET A 137 -8.97 -13.45 -10.54
N THR A 138 -9.12 -14.55 -11.28
CA THR A 138 -10.24 -14.77 -12.22
C THR A 138 -11.34 -15.67 -11.67
N ASN A 139 -11.10 -16.30 -10.52
CA ASN A 139 -11.98 -17.33 -9.95
C ASN A 139 -13.12 -16.74 -9.10
N GLY A 140 -13.18 -15.41 -8.96
CA GLY A 140 -14.23 -14.68 -8.26
C GLY A 140 -15.42 -14.32 -9.16
N PRO A 141 -16.46 -13.67 -8.59
CA PRO A 141 -17.61 -13.18 -9.36
C PRO A 141 -17.21 -12.20 -10.46
N GLU A 142 -16.21 -11.37 -10.16
CA GLU A 142 -15.60 -10.41 -11.08
C GLU A 142 -14.08 -10.61 -11.08
N PRO A 143 -13.42 -10.53 -12.23
CA PRO A 143 -11.97 -10.60 -12.29
C PRO A 143 -11.36 -9.36 -11.61
N VAL A 144 -10.35 -9.56 -10.77
CA VAL A 144 -9.59 -8.48 -10.15
C VAL A 144 -8.11 -8.68 -10.34
N VAL A 145 -7.38 -7.56 -10.41
CA VAL A 145 -5.92 -7.53 -10.47
C VAL A 145 -5.40 -6.86 -9.22
N MET A 146 -4.48 -7.54 -8.54
CA MET A 146 -3.78 -7.04 -7.38
C MET A 146 -2.33 -6.75 -7.75
N ARG A 147 -1.82 -5.59 -7.37
CA ARG A 147 -0.40 -5.25 -7.47
C ARG A 147 0.16 -4.92 -6.10
N PHE A 148 1.26 -5.55 -5.74
CA PHE A 148 1.99 -5.29 -4.50
C PHE A 148 3.34 -4.66 -4.82
N ILE A 149 3.59 -3.52 -4.18
CA ILE A 149 4.80 -2.72 -4.33
C ILE A 149 5.40 -2.58 -2.94
N GLY A 150 6.71 -2.72 -2.79
CA GLY A 150 7.35 -2.52 -1.50
C GLY A 150 8.65 -1.77 -1.62
N VAL A 151 8.95 -1.01 -0.57
CA VAL A 151 10.10 -0.12 -0.47
C VAL A 151 10.74 -0.35 0.88
N ASP A 152 12.03 -0.68 0.88
CA ASP A 152 12.83 -0.82 2.10
C ASP A 152 13.48 0.52 2.46
N GLY A 153 13.39 0.90 3.73
CA GLY A 153 14.09 2.04 4.32
C GLY A 153 14.91 1.64 5.55
N TYR A 154 15.41 2.63 6.30
CA TYR A 154 16.22 2.34 7.48
C TYR A 154 15.34 1.84 8.64
N ARG A 155 15.39 0.53 8.89
CA ARG A 155 14.62 -0.18 9.94
C ARG A 155 13.13 -0.30 9.68
N TRP A 156 12.62 0.11 8.53
CA TRP A 156 11.24 -0.07 8.11
C TRP A 156 11.17 -0.59 6.67
N MET A 157 10.02 -1.16 6.32
CA MET A 157 9.64 -1.47 4.95
C MET A 157 8.17 -1.09 4.79
N VAL A 158 7.82 -0.39 3.72
CA VAL A 158 6.40 -0.16 3.37
C VAL A 158 6.00 -1.11 2.26
N ARG A 159 4.78 -1.63 2.37
CA ARG A 159 4.11 -2.40 1.33
C ARG A 159 2.84 -1.67 0.93
N GLY A 160 2.78 -1.24 -0.32
CA GLY A 160 1.55 -0.85 -0.99
C GLY A 160 0.85 -2.07 -1.59
N ALA A 161 -0.48 -2.14 -1.47
CA ALA A 161 -1.28 -3.07 -2.25
C ALA A 161 -2.38 -2.31 -2.98
N ALA A 162 -2.42 -2.43 -4.30
CA ALA A 162 -3.44 -1.87 -5.17
C ALA A 162 -4.34 -2.99 -5.68
N VAL A 163 -5.65 -2.74 -5.71
CA VAL A 163 -6.67 -3.66 -6.21
C VAL A 163 -7.56 -2.90 -7.17
N GLY A 164 -7.68 -3.39 -8.39
CA GLY A 164 -8.54 -2.82 -9.43
C GLY A 164 -9.09 -3.88 -10.36
N SER A 165 -10.00 -3.47 -11.24
CA SER A 165 -10.42 -4.30 -12.37
C SER A 165 -9.28 -4.42 -13.40
N PRO A 166 -9.28 -5.46 -14.28
CA PRO A 166 -8.23 -5.65 -15.27
C PRO A 166 -7.97 -4.43 -16.15
N GLU A 167 -9.01 -3.68 -16.51
CA GLU A 167 -8.90 -2.46 -17.30
C GLU A 167 -8.27 -1.27 -16.55
N ASN A 168 -8.40 -1.22 -15.22
CA ASN A 168 -7.88 -0.14 -14.39
C ASN A 168 -6.62 -0.51 -13.62
N ALA A 169 -6.13 -1.74 -13.75
CA ALA A 169 -5.02 -2.30 -12.97
C ALA A 169 -3.75 -1.43 -13.01
N GLU A 170 -3.38 -0.91 -14.18
CA GLU A 170 -2.20 -0.05 -14.30
C GLU A 170 -2.47 1.38 -13.82
N ALA A 171 -3.71 1.87 -13.92
CA ALA A 171 -4.08 3.17 -13.41
C ALA A 171 -4.02 3.21 -11.87
N ILE A 172 -4.60 2.20 -11.19
CA ILE A 172 -4.53 2.10 -9.72
C ILE A 172 -3.11 1.81 -9.23
N ALA A 173 -2.29 1.08 -10.02
CA ALA A 173 -0.88 0.89 -9.75
C ALA A 173 -0.12 2.22 -9.75
N ARG A 174 -0.35 3.07 -10.75
CA ARG A 174 0.24 4.41 -10.81
C ARG A 174 -0.25 5.31 -9.68
N ASP A 175 -1.53 5.26 -9.32
CA ASP A 175 -2.05 6.00 -8.17
C ASP A 175 -1.31 5.60 -6.88
N LEU A 176 -1.08 4.29 -6.67
CA LEU A 176 -0.31 3.80 -5.54
C LEU A 176 1.18 4.23 -5.60
N ARG A 177 1.83 4.18 -6.77
CA ARG A 177 3.22 4.65 -6.91
C ARG A 177 3.34 6.14 -6.57
N ASN A 178 2.43 6.96 -7.08
CA ASN A 178 2.38 8.39 -6.75
C ASN A 178 2.13 8.65 -5.26
N ALA A 179 1.32 7.80 -4.61
CA ALA A 179 1.12 7.88 -3.17
C ALA A 179 2.39 7.48 -2.40
N LEU A 180 3.08 6.42 -2.83
CA LEU A 180 4.31 5.93 -2.21
C LEU A 180 5.45 6.95 -2.32
N SER A 181 5.59 7.65 -3.45
CA SER A 181 6.62 8.69 -3.60
C SER A 181 6.48 9.80 -2.55
N ASP A 182 5.26 10.20 -2.20
CA ASP A 182 5.06 11.24 -1.17
C ASP A 182 4.69 10.68 0.21
N THR A 183 4.87 9.37 0.42
CA THR A 183 4.62 8.72 1.71
C THR A 183 5.76 8.98 2.69
N VAL A 184 5.43 9.29 3.94
CA VAL A 184 6.42 9.42 5.03
C VAL A 184 6.20 8.33 6.07
N VAL A 185 7.28 7.69 6.52
CA VAL A 185 7.24 6.61 7.50
C VAL A 185 7.63 7.13 8.87
N LYS A 186 6.70 7.06 9.82
CA LYS A 186 6.89 7.41 11.23
C LYS A 186 7.02 6.13 12.05
N ARG A 187 8.15 5.45 11.89
CA ARG A 187 8.42 4.15 12.54
C ARG A 187 8.37 4.23 14.08
N GLY A 188 8.81 5.36 14.63
CA GLY A 188 9.00 5.56 16.07
C GLY A 188 10.17 4.78 16.66
N ASP A 189 10.41 4.99 17.95
CA ASP A 189 11.59 4.47 18.66
C ASP A 189 11.39 3.10 19.29
N THR A 190 10.13 2.70 19.50
CA THR A 190 9.78 1.45 20.18
C THR A 190 10.41 0.25 19.45
N PRO A 191 11.19 -0.59 20.13
CA PRO A 191 11.72 -1.80 19.54
C PRO A 191 10.59 -2.72 19.08
N GLN A 192 10.61 -3.09 17.79
CA GLN A 192 9.65 -4.01 17.20
C GLN A 192 10.43 -5.17 16.54
N PRO A 193 9.99 -6.42 16.70
CA PRO A 193 10.52 -7.55 15.93
C PRO A 193 10.45 -7.27 14.43
N VAL A 194 11.47 -7.69 13.70
CA VAL A 194 11.46 -7.62 12.23
C VAL A 194 10.24 -8.38 11.71
N ARG A 195 9.64 -7.87 10.63
CA ARG A 195 8.42 -8.38 9.98
C ARG A 195 7.10 -8.07 10.71
N ASN A 196 7.13 -7.50 11.91
CA ASN A 196 5.91 -7.05 12.55
C ASN A 196 5.34 -5.84 11.80
N MET A 197 4.04 -5.88 11.52
CA MET A 197 3.29 -4.72 11.05
C MET A 197 3.33 -3.62 12.10
N LEU A 198 3.63 -2.40 11.69
CA LEU A 198 3.58 -1.24 12.57
C LEU A 198 2.11 -0.82 12.78
N PRO A 199 1.75 -0.34 13.98
CA PRO A 199 0.35 -0.12 14.33
C PRO A 199 -0.30 0.98 13.48
N LEU A 200 -1.49 0.69 12.95
CA LEU A 200 -2.39 1.67 12.35
C LEU A 200 -3.06 2.48 13.46
N GLN A 201 -2.87 3.80 13.46
CA GLN A 201 -3.47 4.70 14.43
C GLN A 201 -3.93 5.97 13.73
N LEU A 202 -5.23 6.21 13.72
CA LEU A 202 -5.76 7.45 13.13
C LEU A 202 -5.54 8.60 14.10
N SER A 203 -4.97 9.71 13.61
CA SER A 203 -4.90 10.94 14.40
C SER A 203 -6.29 11.47 14.77
N GLU A 204 -6.39 12.17 15.90
CA GLU A 204 -7.66 12.77 16.36
C GLU A 204 -8.24 13.73 15.31
N SER A 205 -7.37 14.49 14.64
CA SER A 205 -7.77 15.40 13.55
C SER A 205 -8.37 14.65 12.37
N LEU A 206 -7.79 13.51 11.98
CA LEU A 206 -8.32 12.66 10.92
C LEU A 206 -9.66 12.03 11.31
N VAL A 207 -9.78 11.52 12.54
CA VAL A 207 -11.04 10.98 13.05
C VAL A 207 -12.14 12.05 13.06
N ALA A 208 -11.82 13.28 13.51
CA ALA A 208 -12.76 14.39 13.50
C ALA A 208 -13.22 14.76 12.08
N ARG A 209 -12.29 14.81 11.11
CA ARG A 209 -12.61 15.06 9.69
C ARG A 209 -13.51 13.98 9.10
N LEU A 210 -13.21 12.71 9.34
CA LEU A 210 -14.02 11.58 8.87
C LEU A 210 -15.45 11.62 9.45
N ARG A 211 -15.58 11.93 10.76
CA ARG A 211 -16.88 12.07 11.41
C ARG A 211 -17.70 13.21 10.81
N ALA A 212 -17.10 14.39 10.65
CA ALA A 212 -17.79 15.54 10.07
C ALA A 212 -18.27 15.28 8.64
N ARG A 213 -17.46 14.60 7.81
CA ARG A 213 -17.86 14.18 6.45
C ARG A 213 -19.04 13.20 6.48
N ALA A 214 -19.01 12.21 7.39
CA ALA A 214 -20.11 11.26 7.54
C ALA A 214 -21.42 11.94 7.96
N GLU A 215 -21.37 12.89 8.90
CA GLU A 215 -22.54 13.68 9.33
C GLU A 215 -23.12 14.51 8.17
N GLN A 216 -22.26 15.14 7.36
CA GLN A 216 -22.68 15.91 6.18
C GLN A 216 -23.39 15.03 5.15
N MET A 217 -22.82 13.86 4.83
CA MET A 217 -23.44 12.92 3.89
C MET A 217 -24.80 12.41 4.39
N MET A 218 -24.91 12.08 5.68
CA MET A 218 -26.19 11.66 6.27
C MET A 218 -27.23 12.79 6.27
N ALA A 219 -26.82 14.02 6.57
CA ALA A 219 -27.71 15.18 6.51
C ALA A 219 -28.20 15.45 5.09
N GLU A 220 -27.34 15.30 4.07
CA GLU A 220 -27.73 15.48 2.68
C GLU A 220 -28.70 14.37 2.21
N GLN A 221 -28.45 13.11 2.59
CA GLN A 221 -29.37 12.00 2.33
C GLN A 221 -30.72 12.20 3.01
N ALA A 222 -30.75 12.65 4.27
CA ALA A 222 -31.98 12.95 4.99
C ALA A 222 -32.77 14.08 4.30
N ARG A 223 -32.08 15.14 3.86
CA ARG A 223 -32.70 16.24 3.09
C ARG A 223 -33.29 15.75 1.77
N GLN A 224 -32.58 14.88 1.05
CA GLN A 224 -33.10 14.27 -0.19
C GLN A 224 -34.30 13.35 0.07
N ALA A 225 -34.34 12.67 1.23
CA ALA A 225 -35.45 11.82 1.66
C ALA A 225 -36.62 12.59 2.30
N GLY A 226 -36.54 13.93 2.42
CA GLY A 226 -37.55 14.74 3.09
C GLY A 226 -37.67 14.47 4.60
N GLN A 227 -36.62 13.93 5.22
CA GLN A 227 -36.52 13.64 6.64
C GLN A 227 -35.66 14.68 7.35
N GLU A 228 -36.00 14.98 8.60
CA GLU A 228 -35.22 15.88 9.46
C GLU A 228 -34.04 15.12 10.07
N TYR A 229 -32.81 15.54 9.77
CA TYR A 229 -31.61 14.93 10.34
C TYR A 229 -31.44 15.39 11.79
N VAL A 230 -31.54 14.46 12.73
CA VAL A 230 -31.20 14.69 14.14
C VAL A 230 -29.80 14.12 14.38
N PRO A 231 -28.76 14.95 14.61
CA PRO A 231 -27.42 14.47 14.91
C PRO A 231 -27.44 13.61 16.17
N GLN A 232 -26.91 12.39 16.06
CA GLN A 232 -26.77 11.48 17.21
C GLN A 232 -25.50 11.83 17.99
N PRO A 233 -25.56 11.89 19.34
CA PRO A 233 -24.36 12.13 20.13
C PRO A 233 -23.33 11.01 19.89
N PRO A 234 -22.03 11.33 19.96
CA PRO A 234 -20.98 10.33 19.73
C PRO A 234 -21.16 9.15 20.68
N PRO A 235 -20.87 7.91 20.22
CA PRO A 235 -20.85 6.77 21.11
C PRO A 235 -19.87 7.06 22.25
N PRO A 236 -20.20 6.68 23.51
CA PRO A 236 -19.30 6.91 24.61
C PRO A 236 -17.95 6.27 24.29
N GLU A 237 -16.87 7.02 24.50
CA GLU A 237 -15.51 6.48 24.41
C GLU A 237 -15.47 5.16 25.19
N PRO A 238 -14.83 4.10 24.66
CA PRO A 238 -14.65 2.89 25.44
C PRO A 238 -13.86 3.29 26.67
N ALA A 239 -14.58 3.40 27.80
CA ALA A 239 -13.98 3.76 29.07
C ALA A 239 -12.80 2.81 29.26
N ALA A 240 -11.59 3.36 29.18
CA ALA A 240 -10.40 2.67 29.61
C ALA A 240 -10.78 2.15 30.99
N ARG A 241 -10.95 0.83 31.13
CA ARG A 241 -11.22 0.23 32.42
C ARG A 241 -10.02 0.64 33.25
N ARG A 242 -10.22 1.66 34.08
CA ARG A 242 -9.41 1.96 35.25
C ARG A 242 -9.51 0.66 36.04
N SER A 243 -8.61 -0.27 35.76
CA SER A 243 -8.37 -1.42 36.60
C SER A 243 -7.92 -0.81 37.91
N GLU A 244 -8.90 -0.72 38.81
CA GLU A 244 -8.67 -0.35 40.18
C GLU A 244 -7.50 -1.19 40.69
N GLN A 245 -6.47 -0.49 41.14
CA GLN A 245 -5.63 -1.01 42.19
C GLN A 245 -6.58 -1.45 43.32
N GLY A 246 -6.79 -2.76 43.44
CA GLY A 246 -7.82 -3.28 44.32
C GLY A 246 -7.82 -4.80 44.39
N SER A 247 -6.94 -5.34 45.23
CA SER A 247 -7.06 -6.68 45.84
C SER A 247 -6.60 -7.90 45.03
N ALA A 248 -5.29 -7.96 44.74
CA ALA A 248 -4.58 -9.22 44.50
C ALA A 248 -4.29 -10.03 45.81
N MET A 249 -5.05 -9.79 46.90
CA MET A 249 -4.80 -10.35 48.24
C MET A 249 -6.03 -10.95 48.93
N GLN A 250 -7.14 -11.20 48.20
CA GLN A 250 -8.36 -11.80 48.78
C GLN A 250 -8.68 -13.24 48.34
N GLN A 251 -7.89 -13.86 47.46
CA GLN A 251 -8.18 -15.23 46.98
C GLN A 251 -7.33 -16.35 47.60
N LEU A 252 -6.61 -16.08 48.70
CA LEU A 252 -5.78 -17.09 49.40
C LEU A 252 -6.32 -17.51 50.78
N ARG A 253 -7.63 -17.37 51.06
CA ARG A 253 -8.22 -17.75 52.36
C ARG A 253 -9.35 -18.80 52.34
N THR A 254 -9.56 -19.53 51.26
CA THR A 254 -10.62 -20.56 51.21
C THR A 254 -10.17 -21.95 50.76
N ILE A 255 -8.86 -22.26 50.81
CA ILE A 255 -8.35 -23.62 50.53
C ILE A 255 -7.68 -24.29 51.72
N THR A 256 -8.24 -24.19 52.94
CA THR A 256 -7.92 -25.12 54.03
C THR A 256 -9.09 -25.18 55.01
N GLY A 257 -9.83 -26.30 55.01
CA GLY A 257 -10.85 -26.60 56.03
C GLY A 257 -12.07 -27.31 55.46
N GLY A 258 -12.03 -28.63 55.41
CA GLY A 258 -13.14 -29.51 55.02
C GLY A 258 -12.64 -30.81 54.41
#